data_AF-A0A4U7CPN8-F1
#
_entry.id   AF-A0A4U7CPN8-F1
#
_cell.length_a   1.000
_cell.length_b   1.000
_cell.length_c   1.000
_cell.angle_alpha   90.00
_cell.angle_beta   90.00
_cell.angle_gamma   90.00
#
_symmetry.space_group_name_H-M   'P 1'
#
loop_
_entity.id
_entity.type
_entity.pdbx_description
1 polymer ?
#
loop_
_entity_poly.entity_id
_entity_poly.type
_entity_poly.pdbx_seq_one_letter_code
_entity_poly.pdbx_strand_id
1 'polypeptide(L)'
;AKPSDELRQAAANRPHLREHLKKFKQITGEFPLFIEEADGEYETNRPNVLYPVGGPIYCHIYGDVGRDMKYYAIEPTLSGDEEEVFEGIKDELLRRSVTKTAPQNESEYGDRIEELLSEATRIEGEEPEDLLERIRFRIDPNT
;
A
#
# COMPACT_ATOMS: atom_id res chain seq x y z
N ALA A 1 4.83 -27.20 -6.62
CA ALA A 1 5.93 -26.50 -7.34
C ALA A 1 6.85 -25.71 -6.37
N LYS A 2 8.07 -25.37 -6.81
CA LYS A 2 8.96 -24.38 -6.15
C LYS A 2 8.77 -23.01 -6.82
N PRO A 3 8.81 -21.88 -6.10
CA PRO A 3 8.70 -20.56 -6.71
C PRO A 3 10.02 -20.19 -7.41
N SER A 4 9.96 -19.32 -8.42
CA SER A 4 11.15 -18.74 -9.06
C SER A 4 11.96 -17.92 -8.05
N ASP A 5 13.22 -17.61 -8.37
CA ASP A 5 14.07 -16.87 -7.46
C ASP A 5 13.67 -15.39 -7.40
N GLU A 6 13.19 -14.82 -8.51
CA GLU A 6 12.64 -13.47 -8.59
C GLU A 6 11.40 -13.33 -7.71
N LEU A 7 10.47 -14.30 -7.77
CA LEU A 7 9.27 -14.31 -6.93
C LEU A 7 9.63 -14.40 -5.44
N ARG A 8 10.65 -15.19 -5.10
CA ARG A 8 11.15 -15.26 -3.70
C ARG A 8 11.76 -13.95 -3.25
N GLN A 9 12.54 -13.30 -4.10
CA GLN A 9 13.15 -12.01 -3.79
C GLN A 9 12.08 -10.93 -3.59
N ALA A 10 11.07 -10.88 -4.46
CA ALA A 10 9.93 -9.97 -4.33
C ALA A 10 9.17 -10.17 -3.01
N ALA A 11 8.94 -11.44 -2.62
CA ALA A 11 8.24 -11.78 -1.39
C ALA A 11 9.08 -11.63 -0.11
N ALA A 12 10.42 -11.59 -0.21
CA ALA A 12 11.30 -11.54 0.96
C ALA A 12 11.06 -10.28 1.81
N ASN A 13 10.87 -9.14 1.14
CA ASN A 13 10.71 -7.82 1.76
C ASN A 13 9.24 -7.36 1.84
N ARG A 14 8.27 -8.22 1.49
CA ARG A 14 6.86 -7.86 1.34
C ARG A 14 5.97 -8.89 2.03
N PRO A 15 5.65 -8.70 3.32
CA PRO A 15 4.89 -9.68 4.12
C PRO A 15 3.54 -10.06 3.50
N HIS A 16 2.78 -9.08 3.00
CA HIS A 16 1.48 -9.28 2.35
C HIS A 16 1.57 -10.18 1.11
N LEU A 17 2.58 -9.96 0.26
CA LEU A 17 2.83 -10.82 -0.91
C LEU A 17 3.17 -12.25 -0.47
N ARG A 18 4.05 -12.40 0.52
CA ARG A 18 4.45 -13.71 1.06
C ARG A 18 3.26 -14.47 1.63
N GLU A 19 2.37 -13.78 2.36
CA GLU A 19 1.16 -14.36 2.90
C GLU A 19 0.19 -14.81 1.82
N HIS A 20 -0.04 -13.96 0.81
CA HIS A 20 -0.87 -14.32 -0.34
C HIS A 20 -0.34 -15.58 -1.04
N LEU A 21 0.96 -15.62 -1.37
CA LEU A 21 1.58 -16.77 -2.03
C LEU A 21 1.49 -18.05 -1.19
N LYS A 22 1.63 -17.96 0.13
CA LYS A 22 1.49 -19.10 1.04
C LYS A 22 0.05 -19.62 1.06
N LYS A 23 -0.94 -18.75 1.23
CA LYS A 23 -2.37 -19.10 1.22
C LYS A 23 -2.75 -19.69 -0.14
N PHE A 24 -2.30 -19.05 -1.23
CA PHE A 24 -2.61 -19.48 -2.58
C PHE A 24 -2.05 -20.88 -2.88
N LYS A 25 -0.77 -21.13 -2.56
CA LYS A 25 -0.15 -22.45 -2.70
C LYS A 25 -0.89 -23.53 -1.90
N GLN A 26 -1.39 -23.21 -0.70
CA GLN A 26 -2.17 -24.18 0.10
C GLN A 26 -3.48 -24.57 -0.59
N ILE A 27 -4.10 -23.64 -1.33
CA ILE A 27 -5.37 -23.86 -2.01
C ILE A 27 -5.19 -24.55 -3.37
N THR A 28 -4.20 -24.13 -4.16
CA THR A 28 -4.04 -24.56 -5.56
C THR A 28 -2.88 -25.53 -5.79
N GLY A 29 -1.94 -25.63 -4.84
CA GLY A 29 -0.72 -26.43 -4.98
C GLY A 29 0.39 -25.78 -5.82
N GLU A 30 0.10 -24.63 -6.41
CA GLU A 30 0.96 -23.97 -7.40
C GLU A 30 1.39 -22.58 -6.94
N PHE A 31 2.49 -22.09 -7.52
CA PHE A 31 2.89 -20.70 -7.44
C PHE A 31 2.63 -20.04 -8.80
N PRO A 32 2.29 -18.74 -8.82
CA PRO A 32 2.17 -18.03 -10.07
C PRO A 32 3.53 -17.89 -10.76
N LEU A 33 3.48 -17.76 -12.08
CA LEU A 33 4.59 -17.24 -12.86
C LEU A 33 4.73 -15.74 -12.55
N PHE A 34 5.92 -15.32 -12.14
CA PHE A 34 6.21 -13.91 -11.90
C PHE A 34 6.64 -13.26 -13.21
N ILE A 35 5.88 -12.25 -13.65
CA ILE A 35 6.08 -11.53 -14.91
C ILE A 35 6.22 -10.03 -14.63
N GLU A 36 6.84 -9.30 -15.55
CA GLU A 36 7.05 -7.86 -15.40
C GLU A 36 5.76 -7.07 -15.59
N GLU A 37 4.99 -7.45 -16.62
CA GLU A 37 3.70 -6.85 -16.96
C GLU A 37 2.75 -7.89 -17.54
N ALA A 38 1.44 -7.63 -17.42
CA ALA A 38 0.44 -8.45 -18.08
C ALA A 38 0.23 -7.97 -19.51
N ASP A 39 0.66 -8.78 -20.47
CA ASP A 39 0.42 -8.60 -21.89
C ASP A 39 -0.33 -9.81 -22.49
N GLY A 40 -0.58 -9.77 -23.80
CA GLY A 40 -1.28 -10.84 -24.52
C GLY A 40 -0.51 -12.17 -24.60
N GLU A 41 0.78 -12.22 -24.29
CA GLU A 41 1.57 -13.47 -24.28
C GLU A 41 1.05 -14.44 -23.22
N TYR A 42 0.54 -13.90 -22.12
CA TYR A 42 0.04 -14.66 -20.98
C TYR A 42 -1.47 -14.93 -21.04
N GLU A 43 -2.14 -14.54 -22.12
CA GLU A 43 -3.57 -14.74 -22.29
C GLU A 43 -3.88 -16.24 -22.50
N THR A 44 -4.63 -16.81 -21.55
CA THR A 44 -5.03 -18.22 -21.60
C THR A 44 -6.31 -18.43 -20.79
N ASN A 45 -6.96 -19.58 -20.97
CA ASN A 45 -8.11 -20.00 -20.17
C ASN A 45 -7.73 -20.44 -18.74
N ARG A 46 -6.43 -20.66 -18.47
CA ARG A 46 -5.93 -21.09 -17.15
C ARG A 46 -4.72 -20.26 -16.71
N PRO A 47 -4.85 -18.93 -16.58
CA PRO A 47 -3.74 -18.08 -16.18
C PRO A 47 -3.37 -18.38 -14.74
N ASN A 48 -2.10 -18.22 -14.41
CA ASN A 48 -1.58 -18.26 -13.06
C ASN A 48 -0.34 -17.36 -13.03
N VAL A 49 -0.56 -16.05 -13.15
CA VAL A 49 0.48 -15.04 -13.35
C VAL A 49 0.37 -13.92 -12.32
N LEU A 50 1.52 -13.41 -11.87
CA LEU A 50 1.61 -12.36 -10.86
C LEU A 50 2.61 -11.30 -11.33
N TYR A 51 2.24 -10.03 -11.24
CA TYR A 51 3.08 -8.91 -11.68
C TYR A 51 2.91 -7.69 -10.77
N PRO A 52 3.95 -6.86 -10.63
CA PRO A 52 3.85 -5.59 -9.91
C PRO A 52 3.00 -4.58 -10.69
N VAL A 53 2.22 -3.76 -9.99
CA VAL A 53 1.44 -2.67 -10.61
C VAL A 53 1.93 -1.28 -10.20
N GLY A 54 2.80 -1.20 -9.20
CA GLY A 54 3.34 0.05 -8.64
C GLY A 54 3.42 -0.01 -7.12
N GLY A 55 4.41 0.69 -6.53
CA GLY A 55 4.61 0.71 -5.08
C GLY A 55 4.69 -0.70 -4.47
N PRO A 56 4.00 -0.96 -3.34
CA PRO A 56 3.94 -2.28 -2.71
C PRO A 56 2.92 -3.23 -3.36
N ILE A 57 2.19 -2.84 -4.40
CA ILE A 57 1.00 -3.53 -4.90
C ILE A 57 1.35 -4.52 -6.03
N TYR A 58 0.69 -5.68 -6.02
CA TYR A 58 0.74 -6.67 -7.10
C TYR A 58 -0.66 -7.04 -7.58
N CYS A 59 -0.76 -7.43 -8.84
CA CYS A 59 -1.93 -8.10 -9.39
C CYS A 59 -1.59 -9.57 -9.60
N HIS A 60 -2.50 -10.46 -9.19
CA HIS A 60 -2.41 -11.87 -9.47
C HIS A 60 -3.66 -12.32 -10.22
N ILE A 61 -3.45 -12.85 -11.42
CA ILE A 61 -4.51 -13.35 -12.29
C ILE A 61 -4.50 -14.86 -12.24
N TYR A 62 -5.63 -15.43 -11.83
CA TYR A 62 -5.79 -16.87 -11.77
C TYR A 62 -7.11 -17.32 -12.39
N GLY A 63 -7.05 -18.34 -13.22
CA GLY A 63 -8.22 -19.04 -13.75
C GLY A 63 -7.94 -20.54 -13.88
N ASP A 64 -9.02 -21.33 -13.87
CA ASP A 64 -8.93 -22.78 -14.02
C ASP A 64 -10.20 -23.33 -14.69
N VAL A 65 -10.17 -24.58 -15.15
CA VAL A 65 -11.33 -25.22 -15.78
C VAL A 65 -12.50 -25.26 -14.80
N GLY A 66 -13.63 -24.65 -15.20
CA GLY A 66 -14.83 -24.57 -14.36
C GLY A 66 -14.74 -23.55 -13.23
N ARG A 67 -13.74 -22.65 -13.25
CA ARG A 67 -13.63 -21.52 -12.33
C ARG A 67 -13.52 -20.21 -13.12
N ASP A 68 -14.28 -19.22 -12.70
CA ASP A 68 -14.15 -17.87 -13.26
C ASP A 68 -12.75 -17.33 -13.01
N MET A 69 -12.23 -16.60 -13.99
CA MET A 69 -10.97 -15.88 -13.86
C MET A 69 -11.11 -14.83 -12.76
N LYS A 70 -10.14 -14.79 -11.84
CA LYS A 70 -10.08 -13.86 -10.71
C LYS A 70 -8.83 -13.01 -10.78
N TYR A 71 -9.02 -11.74 -10.43
CA TYR A 71 -7.98 -10.74 -10.28
C TYR A 71 -7.85 -10.43 -8.78
N TYR A 72 -6.70 -10.76 -8.20
CA TYR A 72 -6.41 -10.46 -6.80
C TYR A 72 -5.50 -9.24 -6.75
N ALA A 73 -5.98 -8.16 -6.13
CA ALA A 73 -5.15 -7.06 -5.70
C ALA A 73 -4.44 -7.49 -4.40
N ILE A 74 -3.11 -7.52 -4.44
CA ILE A 74 -2.28 -7.92 -3.30
C ILE A 74 -1.54 -6.68 -2.82
N GLU A 75 -2.04 -6.11 -1.73
CA GLU A 75 -1.51 -4.89 -1.12
C GLU A 75 -1.33 -5.06 0.38
N PRO A 76 -0.50 -4.23 1.03
CA PRO A 76 -0.43 -4.20 2.48
C PRO A 76 -1.81 -3.87 3.08
N THR A 77 -2.15 -4.53 4.18
CA THR A 77 -3.33 -4.22 4.98
C THR A 77 -2.89 -3.63 6.30
N LEU A 78 -3.66 -2.67 6.81
CA LEU A 78 -3.44 -2.15 8.15
C LEU A 78 -3.83 -3.22 9.19
N SER A 79 -3.01 -3.34 10.23
CA SER A 79 -3.39 -4.00 11.48
C SER A 79 -4.38 -3.14 12.28
N GLY A 80 -4.95 -3.69 13.35
CA GLY A 80 -5.91 -2.94 14.19
C GLY A 80 -5.31 -1.64 14.73
N ASP A 81 -4.10 -1.71 15.29
CA ASP A 81 -3.41 -0.53 15.82
C ASP A 81 -3.07 0.48 14.71
N GLU A 82 -2.68 0.00 13.52
CA GLU A 82 -2.41 0.88 12.36
C GLU A 82 -3.69 1.53 11.83
N GLU A 83 -4.83 0.84 11.86
CA GLU A 83 -6.13 1.38 11.48
C GLU A 83 -6.55 2.51 12.44
N GLU A 84 -6.35 2.32 13.75
CA GLU A 84 -6.62 3.35 14.75
C GLU A 84 -5.78 4.62 14.50
N VAL A 85 -4.49 4.46 14.19
CA VAL A 85 -3.61 5.57 13.83
C VAL A 85 -4.06 6.23 12.53
N PHE A 86 -4.41 5.45 11.51
CA PHE A 86 -4.90 5.95 10.23
C PHE A 86 -6.17 6.80 10.40
N GLU A 87 -7.14 6.33 11.17
CA GLU A 87 -8.37 7.07 11.45
C GLU A 87 -8.08 8.37 12.21
N GLY A 88 -7.18 8.34 13.19
CA GLY A 88 -6.75 9.53 13.91
C GLY A 88 -6.11 10.59 13.01
N ILE A 89 -5.22 10.18 12.10
CA ILE A 89 -4.59 11.06 11.12
C ILE A 89 -5.66 11.63 10.18
N LYS A 90 -6.54 10.79 9.63
CA LYS A 90 -7.61 11.21 8.71
C LYS A 90 -8.51 12.27 9.35
N ASP A 91 -8.94 12.05 10.58
CA ASP A 91 -9.77 13.01 11.32
C ASP A 91 -9.05 14.35 11.50
N GLU A 92 -7.76 14.32 11.80
CA GLU A 92 -6.96 15.53 12.00
C GLU A 92 -6.74 16.32 10.69
N LEU A 93 -6.46 15.61 9.58
CA LEU A 93 -6.40 16.19 8.23
C LEU A 93 -7.71 16.91 7.89
N LEU A 94 -8.85 16.26 8.15
CA LEU A 94 -10.17 16.84 7.91
C LEU A 94 -10.40 18.11 8.74
N ARG A 95 -10.09 18.09 10.04
CA ARG A 95 -10.21 19.28 10.91
C ARG A 95 -9.38 20.45 10.39
N ARG A 96 -8.12 20.20 10.03
CA ARG A 96 -7.19 21.24 9.56
C ARG A 96 -7.58 21.80 8.19
N SER A 97 -8.10 20.95 7.31
CA SER A 97 -8.48 21.34 5.95
C SER A 97 -9.52 22.46 5.90
N VAL A 98 -10.38 22.60 6.92
CA VAL A 98 -11.43 23.64 6.99
C VAL A 98 -10.87 25.06 6.88
N THR A 99 -9.65 25.27 7.36
CA THR A 99 -8.99 26.59 7.34
C THR A 99 -8.18 26.86 6.08
N LYS A 100 -8.07 25.88 5.18
CA LYS A 100 -7.19 25.95 4.02
C LYS A 100 -8.00 26.17 2.73
N THR A 101 -7.43 26.90 1.78
CA THR A 101 -8.08 27.20 0.49
C THR A 101 -8.30 25.94 -0.33
N ALA A 102 -9.51 25.70 -0.85
CA ALA A 102 -9.79 24.53 -1.69
C ALA A 102 -8.82 24.46 -2.90
N PRO A 103 -8.18 23.30 -3.15
CA PRO A 103 -7.30 23.12 -4.30
C PRO A 103 -8.11 23.23 -5.60
N GLN A 104 -7.49 23.80 -6.63
CA GLN A 104 -8.13 24.04 -7.93
C GLN A 104 -7.83 22.96 -8.97
N ASN A 105 -6.83 22.12 -8.71
CA ASN A 105 -6.38 21.06 -9.61
C ASN A 105 -5.72 19.91 -8.82
N GLU A 106 -5.40 18.83 -9.52
CA GLU A 106 -4.83 17.61 -8.93
C GLU A 106 -3.48 17.84 -8.25
N SER A 107 -2.62 18.69 -8.82
CA SER A 107 -1.31 19.00 -8.23
C SER A 107 -1.47 19.71 -6.90
N GLU A 108 -2.30 20.77 -6.87
CA GLU A 108 -2.61 21.49 -5.64
C GLU A 108 -3.31 20.62 -4.60
N TYR A 109 -4.09 19.63 -5.04
CA TYR A 109 -4.72 18.66 -4.15
C TYR A 109 -3.65 17.80 -3.46
N GLY A 110 -2.71 17.25 -4.23
CA GLY A 110 -1.57 16.49 -3.72
C GLY A 110 -0.74 17.31 -2.72
N ASP A 111 -0.31 18.51 -3.13
CA ASP A 111 0.47 19.41 -2.28
C ASP A 111 -0.26 19.74 -0.97
N ARG A 112 -1.59 19.89 -1.01
CA ARG A 112 -2.40 20.14 0.18
C ARG A 112 -2.44 18.93 1.11
N ILE A 113 -2.58 17.72 0.58
CA ILE A 113 -2.56 16.51 1.42
C ILE A 113 -1.21 16.38 2.12
N GLU A 114 -0.10 16.63 1.41
CA GLU A 114 1.24 16.60 1.98
C GLU A 114 1.43 17.66 3.08
N GLU A 115 0.97 18.89 2.84
CA GLU A 115 0.97 19.98 3.82
C GLU A 115 0.22 19.56 5.09
N LEU A 116 -1.02 19.07 4.95
CA LEU A 116 -1.84 18.68 6.10
C LEU A 116 -1.24 17.49 6.86
N LEU A 117 -0.66 16.51 6.16
CA LEU A 117 -0.02 15.36 6.76
C LEU A 117 1.22 15.75 7.56
N SER A 118 2.07 16.61 7.00
CA SER A 118 3.24 17.17 7.69
C SER A 118 2.84 17.95 8.94
N GLU A 119 1.74 18.70 8.88
CA GLU A 119 1.24 19.44 10.03
C GLU A 119 0.64 18.52 11.11
N ALA A 120 0.00 17.42 10.73
CA ALA A 120 -0.73 16.52 11.63
C ALA A 120 0.13 15.40 12.23
N THR A 121 1.31 15.12 11.69
CA THR A 121 2.13 13.96 12.08
C THR A 121 3.54 14.35 12.50
N ARG A 122 4.18 13.49 13.30
CA ARG A 122 5.59 13.60 13.66
C ARG A 122 6.16 12.20 13.86
N ILE A 123 7.42 12.00 13.48
CA ILE A 123 8.16 10.77 13.76
C ILE A 123 8.78 10.87 15.15
N GLU A 124 8.44 9.93 16.03
CA GLU A 124 9.08 9.82 17.35
C GLU A 124 10.54 9.38 17.19
N GLY A 125 11.47 10.09 17.85
CA GLY A 125 12.90 9.76 17.84
C GLY A 125 13.77 10.59 16.89
N GLU A 126 13.17 11.40 16.01
CA GLU A 126 13.88 12.48 15.30
C GLU A 126 13.83 13.77 16.15
N GLU A 127 15.02 14.28 16.51
CA GLU A 127 15.15 15.64 17.04
C GLU A 127 14.79 16.61 15.90
N PRO A 128 13.85 17.55 16.12
CA PRO A 128 13.47 18.49 15.07
C PRO A 128 14.70 19.31 14.67
N GLU A 129 14.97 19.40 13.37
CA GLU A 129 16.13 20.14 12.85
C GLU A 129 16.02 21.65 13.18
N ASP A 130 14.79 22.15 13.37
CA ASP A 130 14.52 23.57 13.60
C ASP A 130 13.86 23.86 14.97
N LEU A 131 14.25 24.98 15.58
CA LEU A 131 13.75 25.48 16.86
C LEU A 131 12.27 25.86 16.80
N LEU A 132 11.78 26.28 15.62
CA LEU A 132 10.38 26.65 15.41
C LEU A 132 9.44 25.43 15.47
N GLU A 133 9.85 24.28 14.95
CA GLU A 133 9.10 23.04 15.07
C GLU A 133 8.98 22.62 16.55
N ARG A 134 10.06 22.74 17.31
CA ARG A 134 10.08 22.45 18.76
C ARG A 134 9.08 23.30 19.56
N ILE A 135 8.86 24.54 19.15
CA ILE A 135 7.95 25.48 19.83
C ILE A 135 6.50 25.23 19.39
N ARG A 136 6.25 24.97 18.09
CA ARG A 136 4.91 24.69 17.55
C ARG A 136 4.22 23.54 18.29
N PHE A 137 4.95 22.45 18.55
CA PHE A 137 4.41 21.26 19.22
C PHE A 137 4.34 21.36 20.75
N ARG A 138 5.10 22.27 21.37
CA ARG A 138 5.02 22.49 22.83
C ARG A 138 3.81 23.31 23.26
N ILE A 139 3.18 23.98 22.30
CA ILE A 139 2.07 24.92 22.53
C ILE A 139 0.74 24.31 22.06
N ASP A 140 0.73 23.18 21.34
CA ASP A 140 -0.50 22.51 20.94
C ASP A 140 -1.12 21.77 22.15
N PRO A 141 -2.30 22.21 22.66
CA PRO A 141 -2.87 21.68 23.90
C PRO A 141 -3.56 20.32 23.75
N ASN A 142 -3.42 19.66 22.60
CA ASN A 142 -4.02 18.35 22.28
C ASN A 142 -3.00 17.19 22.20
N THR A 143 -1.82 17.35 22.79
CA THR A 143 -1.00 16.19 23.25
C THR A 143 -1.06 16.10 24.77
#